data_AF-A0A7K0VRW7-F1
#
_entry.id   AF-A0A7K0VRW7-F1
#
_cell.length_a   1.000
_cell.length_b   1.000
_cell.length_c   1.000
_cell.angle_alpha   90.00
_cell.angle_beta   90.00
_cell.angle_gamma   90.00
#
_symmetry.space_group_name_H-M   'P 1'
#
loop_
_entity.id
_entity.type
_entity.pdbx_description
1 polymer ?
#
loop_
_entity_poly.entity_id
_entity_poly.type
_entity_poly.pdbx_seq_one_letter_code
_entity_poly.pdbx_strand_id
1 'polypeptide(L)'
;MGVPDSSTGSVLANGIYVVVKRDCATCVMVAPLLAQLQSSHGITIYSQDDASFPDGAKVIHDADLSISWHNNIETVPTVIKVVNGAETDRIVGWLQNEWAHTFDLPNIGDGLPAYRPGCGSLSVDPDKVDTLRAKFEGSLLVSRRIEIASLEDEMEALFARGWTDGLPVVPPTQERVMRMLSGTSLAPSDIVAIAPPDLVELTVEKIAINAVMAGCLPEYLPWVIAALKAVCTDEFNMHGVLATTMPVGPVIVCSGPGSRAIGMNSGVNVLGQGNRANMTIGRAVQLTIRNVGGGRPGEIDRAAHGMPGKLSFCFAEDEIGSPWTSLAVARGVARDTDAVTVFAGEGPRCVTDQLARNPEQLVTSLAATLLTVEHPKLPLAYDAMLVVGPEHARVFGEAGWSRERVTEELHARLQLKGSDIVRGSHGMAEGVLQKYEQLTVSKFRPNGILLVHAGGGAGLFSEIIGGWASGAVGSEPVTQLVTNVGTR
;
A
#
# COMPACT_ATOMS: atom_id res chain seq x y z
N MET A 1 -25.68 18.79 36.26
CA MET A 1 -24.35 18.20 36.47
C MET A 1 -23.85 17.78 35.12
N GLY A 2 -22.98 18.59 34.51
CA GLY A 2 -22.43 18.30 33.19
C GLY A 2 -21.40 17.17 33.30
N VAL A 3 -21.51 16.20 32.40
CA VAL A 3 -20.45 15.22 32.14
C VAL A 3 -19.24 16.01 31.61
N PRO A 4 -18.03 15.83 32.16
CA PRO A 4 -16.86 16.55 31.67
C PRO A 4 -16.55 16.13 30.24
N ASP A 5 -16.27 17.12 29.41
CA ASP A 5 -15.79 17.01 28.05
C ASP A 5 -14.48 16.20 28.03
N SER A 6 -14.47 15.02 27.39
CA SER A 6 -13.34 14.09 27.36
C SER A 6 -12.27 14.46 26.32
N SER A 7 -12.22 15.73 25.92
CA SER A 7 -11.37 16.24 24.83
C SER A 7 -10.12 17.00 25.28
N THR A 8 -9.85 17.12 26.60
CA THR A 8 -8.56 17.62 27.10
C THR A 8 -7.62 16.46 27.42
N GLY A 9 -6.71 16.15 26.50
CA GLY A 9 -5.67 15.13 26.69
C GLY A 9 -4.95 15.31 28.02
N SER A 10 -4.76 14.22 28.75
CA SER A 10 -4.23 14.19 30.12
C SER A 10 -2.72 14.51 30.14
N VAL A 11 -2.38 15.78 29.95
CA VAL A 11 -1.02 16.28 30.17
C VAL A 11 -0.69 16.15 31.66
N LEU A 12 0.38 15.41 31.97
CA LEU A 12 0.89 15.31 33.33
C LEU A 12 1.30 16.70 33.84
N ALA A 13 0.81 17.09 35.02
CA ALA A 13 1.19 18.35 35.66
C ALA A 13 2.65 18.31 36.15
N ASN A 14 3.19 19.42 36.67
CA ASN A 14 4.52 19.40 37.30
C ASN A 14 4.58 18.36 38.44
N GLY A 15 5.59 17.49 38.41
CA GLY A 15 5.73 16.40 39.38
C GLY A 15 6.55 15.23 38.85
N ILE A 16 6.69 14.19 39.67
CA ILE A 16 7.28 12.91 39.28
C ILE A 16 6.20 11.84 39.34
N TYR A 17 6.09 11.09 38.23
CA TYR A 17 5.08 10.07 38.01
C TYR A 17 5.76 8.73 37.82
N VAL A 18 5.15 7.67 38.35
CA VAL A 18 5.57 6.30 38.07
C VAL A 18 4.37 5.50 37.59
N VAL A 19 4.44 4.99 36.36
CA VAL A 19 3.41 4.13 35.78
C VAL A 19 3.85 2.68 35.92
N VAL A 20 2.99 1.85 36.50
CA VAL A 20 3.28 0.45 36.83
C VAL A 20 2.14 -0.48 36.44
N LYS A 21 2.41 -1.79 36.48
CA LYS A 21 1.39 -2.84 36.42
C LYS A 21 1.80 -4.02 37.31
N ARG A 22 0.85 -4.65 38.01
CA ARG A 22 1.11 -5.78 38.91
C ARG A 22 1.68 -6.98 38.16
N ASP A 23 1.25 -7.23 36.93
CA ASP A 23 1.73 -8.34 36.11
C ASP A 23 3.22 -8.21 35.69
N CYS A 24 3.85 -7.04 35.91
CA CYS A 24 5.27 -6.83 35.63
C CYS A 24 6.14 -7.22 36.83
N ALA A 25 6.99 -8.24 36.68
CA ALA A 25 7.94 -8.67 37.72
C ALA A 25 8.88 -7.55 38.20
N THR A 26 9.27 -6.64 37.32
CA THR A 26 10.10 -5.47 37.68
C THR A 26 9.31 -4.46 38.50
N CYS A 27 8.03 -4.21 38.17
CA CYS A 27 7.15 -3.38 38.98
C CYS A 27 6.96 -3.98 40.38
N VAL A 28 6.72 -5.29 40.48
CA VAL A 28 6.59 -6.00 41.77
C VAL A 28 7.87 -5.89 42.60
N MET A 29 9.03 -6.01 41.95
CA MET A 29 10.32 -5.86 42.61
C MET A 29 10.53 -4.46 43.20
N VAL A 30 10.17 -3.40 42.48
CA VAL A 30 10.33 -2.01 42.96
C VAL A 30 9.15 -1.52 43.83
N ALA A 31 8.08 -2.29 43.96
CA ALA A 31 6.86 -1.89 44.68
C ALA A 31 7.11 -1.35 46.11
N PRO A 32 7.94 -1.99 46.97
CA PRO A 32 8.23 -1.45 48.30
C PRO A 32 8.94 -0.09 48.26
N LEU A 33 9.82 0.12 47.28
CA LEU A 33 10.53 1.38 47.08
C LEU A 33 9.56 2.49 46.62
N LEU A 34 8.56 2.17 45.81
CA LEU A 34 7.58 3.15 45.35
C LEU A 34 6.76 3.75 46.51
N ALA A 35 6.35 2.93 47.48
CA ALA A 35 5.68 3.42 48.68
C ALA A 35 6.58 4.37 49.52
N GLN A 36 7.88 4.04 49.62
CA GLN A 36 8.86 4.90 50.29
C GLN A 36 9.07 6.22 49.54
N LEU A 37 9.23 6.18 48.22
CA LEU A 37 9.40 7.37 47.37
C LEU A 37 8.16 8.25 47.37
N GLN A 38 6.96 7.67 47.42
CA GLN A 38 5.73 8.46 47.51
C GLN A 38 5.65 9.22 48.83
N SER A 39 6.07 8.60 49.92
CA SER A 39 6.07 9.23 51.25
C SER A 39 7.16 10.31 51.39
N SER A 40 8.32 10.13 50.76
CA SER A 40 9.49 11.00 50.91
C SER A 40 9.63 12.09 49.85
N HIS A 41 9.21 11.81 48.61
CA HIS A 41 9.41 12.68 47.43
C HIS A 41 8.10 13.05 46.73
N GLY A 42 6.95 12.60 47.23
CA GLY A 42 5.63 13.01 46.74
C GLY A 42 5.29 12.52 45.33
N ILE A 43 5.82 11.38 44.90
CA ILE A 43 5.52 10.82 43.57
C ILE A 43 4.05 10.45 43.40
N THR A 44 3.54 10.58 42.18
CA THR A 44 2.22 10.06 41.80
C THR A 44 2.37 8.70 41.12
N ILE A 45 1.64 7.69 41.58
CA ILE A 45 1.73 6.34 41.05
C ILE A 45 0.45 6.01 40.30
N TYR A 46 0.60 5.62 39.03
CA TYR A 46 -0.48 5.09 38.20
C TYR A 46 -0.32 3.59 38.04
N SER A 47 -1.41 2.84 38.18
CA SER A 47 -1.43 1.38 37.92
C SER A 47 -2.37 1.05 36.78
N GLN A 48 -1.91 0.21 35.84
CA GLN A 48 -2.64 -0.13 34.60
C GLN A 48 -3.63 -1.29 34.75
N ASP A 49 -3.39 -2.22 35.69
CA ASP A 49 -4.09 -3.51 35.78
C ASP A 49 -4.70 -3.80 37.16
N ASP A 50 -4.22 -3.13 38.21
CA ASP A 50 -4.73 -3.29 39.57
C ASP A 50 -4.77 -1.97 40.33
N ALA A 51 -5.98 -1.57 40.73
CA ALA A 51 -6.25 -0.36 41.50
C ALA A 51 -5.57 -0.31 42.87
N SER A 52 -5.15 -1.44 43.45
CA SER A 52 -4.48 -1.50 44.74
C SER A 52 -2.97 -1.68 44.68
N PHE A 53 -2.37 -1.79 43.49
CA PHE A 53 -0.94 -2.02 43.31
C PHE A 53 -0.17 -0.70 43.09
N PRO A 54 0.97 -0.44 43.77
CA PRO A 54 1.62 -1.30 44.77
C PRO A 54 1.01 -1.18 46.17
N ASP A 55 1.08 -2.26 46.92
CA ASP A 55 0.53 -2.34 48.27
C ASP A 55 1.23 -1.30 49.19
N GLY A 56 0.46 -0.59 50.01
CA GLY A 56 0.98 0.44 50.92
C GLY A 56 1.26 1.80 50.28
N ALA A 57 0.95 1.99 49.00
CA ALA A 57 0.98 3.28 48.33
C ALA A 57 -0.44 3.77 47.99
N LYS A 58 -0.60 5.09 47.83
CA LYS A 58 -1.78 5.70 47.21
C LYS A 58 -1.63 5.61 45.69
N VAL A 59 -2.56 4.90 45.05
CA VAL A 59 -2.51 4.58 43.63
C VAL A 59 -3.66 5.27 42.90
N ILE A 60 -3.39 5.77 41.69
CA ILE A 60 -4.42 6.17 40.75
C ILE A 60 -4.57 5.04 39.71
N HIS A 61 -5.75 4.45 39.63
CA HIS A 61 -6.01 3.37 38.69
C HIS A 61 -6.25 3.93 37.28
N ASP A 62 -5.32 3.66 36.37
CA ASP A 62 -5.41 3.99 34.94
C ASP A 62 -6.19 2.91 34.19
N ALA A 63 -7.41 2.63 34.67
CA ALA A 63 -8.24 1.51 34.22
C ALA A 63 -8.54 1.53 32.72
N ASP A 64 -8.65 2.75 32.19
CA ASP A 64 -9.07 3.02 30.83
C ASP A 64 -7.86 3.33 29.92
N LEU A 65 -6.65 3.26 30.49
CA LEU A 65 -5.34 3.50 29.90
C LEU A 65 -5.15 4.89 29.30
N SER A 66 -5.96 5.88 29.72
CA SER A 66 -5.88 7.24 29.21
C SER A 66 -4.55 7.91 29.57
N ILE A 67 -4.05 7.73 30.79
CA ILE A 67 -2.76 8.30 31.20
C ILE A 67 -1.64 7.63 30.43
N SER A 68 -1.68 6.29 30.34
CA SER A 68 -0.67 5.51 29.62
C SER A 68 -0.61 5.86 28.13
N TRP A 69 -1.77 6.03 27.50
CA TRP A 69 -1.88 6.39 26.07
C TRP A 69 -1.33 7.79 25.79
N HIS A 70 -1.86 8.83 26.44
CA HIS A 70 -1.52 10.22 26.12
C HIS A 70 -0.09 10.62 26.53
N ASN A 71 0.60 9.79 27.34
CA ASN A 71 1.97 10.02 27.76
C ASN A 71 2.97 9.01 27.17
N ASN A 72 2.58 8.28 26.10
CA ASN A 72 3.41 7.35 25.35
C ASN A 72 4.13 6.34 26.26
N ILE A 73 3.39 5.67 27.14
CA ILE A 73 3.96 4.67 28.05
C ILE A 73 4.07 3.34 27.30
N GLU A 74 5.23 3.05 26.73
CA GLU A 74 5.45 1.78 26.01
C GLU A 74 5.83 0.62 26.95
N THR A 75 6.43 0.94 28.09
CA THR A 75 6.99 -0.04 29.04
C THR A 75 6.65 0.38 30.46
N VAL A 76 6.63 -0.57 31.39
CA VAL A 76 6.47 -0.34 32.83
C VAL A 76 7.50 -1.17 33.63
N PRO A 77 8.05 -0.66 34.75
CA PRO A 77 7.77 0.66 35.30
C PRO A 77 8.37 1.77 34.42
N THR A 78 7.68 2.90 34.33
CA THR A 78 8.24 4.11 33.70
C THR A 78 8.12 5.27 34.65
N VAL A 79 9.24 5.97 34.88
CA VAL A 79 9.31 7.20 35.66
C VAL A 79 9.31 8.38 34.70
N ILE A 80 8.45 9.37 34.94
CA ILE A 80 8.39 10.62 34.17
C ILE A 80 8.50 11.78 35.14
N LYS A 81 9.40 12.72 34.86
CA LYS A 81 9.50 14.00 35.58
C LYS A 81 9.07 15.13 34.67
N VAL A 82 8.14 15.95 35.16
CA VAL A 82 7.61 17.12 34.46
C VAL A 82 7.96 18.37 35.24
N VAL A 83 8.59 19.33 34.57
CA VAL A 83 8.96 20.63 35.11
C VAL A 83 8.51 21.73 34.14
N ASN A 84 7.81 22.74 34.66
CA ASN A 84 7.21 23.82 33.87
C ASN A 84 6.33 23.34 32.70
N GLY A 85 5.60 22.24 32.91
CA GLY A 85 4.69 21.65 31.93
C GLY A 85 5.38 20.86 30.81
N ALA A 86 6.70 20.66 30.88
CA ALA A 86 7.45 19.86 29.93
C ALA A 86 8.08 18.64 30.61
N GLU A 87 8.07 17.50 29.94
CA GLU A 87 8.83 16.32 30.35
C GLU A 87 10.33 16.63 30.31
N THR A 88 11.01 16.50 31.45
CA THR A 88 12.46 16.72 31.56
C THR A 88 13.24 15.42 31.64
N ASP A 89 12.65 14.38 32.22
CA ASP A 89 13.30 13.09 32.41
C ASP A 89 12.30 11.95 32.19
N ARG A 90 12.75 10.89 31.53
CA ARG A 90 12.03 9.62 31.36
C ARG A 90 12.97 8.45 31.60
N ILE A 91 12.58 7.57 32.51
CA ILE A 91 13.31 6.34 32.80
C ILE A 91 12.40 5.15 32.53
N VAL A 92 12.89 4.18 31.77
CA VAL A 92 12.16 2.96 31.40
C VAL A 92 12.78 1.75 32.08
N GLY A 93 11.96 1.01 32.82
CA GLY A 93 12.42 -0.07 33.67
C GLY A 93 13.07 0.43 34.96
N TRP A 94 13.89 -0.43 35.55
CA TRP A 94 14.65 -0.12 36.76
C TRP A 94 16.13 0.06 36.40
N LEU A 95 16.64 1.28 36.61
CA LEU A 95 18.04 1.63 36.49
C LEU A 95 18.45 2.36 37.76
N GLN A 96 19.17 1.69 38.65
CA GLN A 96 19.44 2.19 40.00
C GLN A 96 20.08 3.59 39.97
N ASN A 97 21.06 3.81 39.10
CA ASN A 97 21.77 5.09 38.98
C ASN A 97 20.88 6.21 38.44
N GLU A 98 20.00 5.93 37.47
CA GLU A 98 19.12 6.95 36.89
C GLU A 98 17.99 7.33 37.86
N TRP A 99 17.45 6.34 38.58
CA TRP A 99 16.50 6.58 39.65
C TRP A 99 17.17 7.36 40.79
N ALA A 100 18.39 6.97 41.20
CA ALA A 100 19.17 7.69 42.20
C ALA A 100 19.36 9.17 41.83
N HIS A 101 19.71 9.44 40.58
CA HIS A 101 19.86 10.80 40.05
C HIS A 101 18.52 11.56 40.03
N THR A 102 17.44 10.94 39.54
CA THR A 102 16.12 11.58 39.42
C THR A 102 15.53 11.98 40.77
N PHE A 103 15.77 11.16 41.79
CA PHE A 103 15.27 11.37 43.15
C PHE A 103 16.29 12.01 44.10
N ASP A 104 17.50 12.34 43.64
CA ASP A 104 18.61 12.84 44.48
C ASP A 104 18.91 11.93 45.69
N LEU A 105 18.91 10.61 45.44
CA LEU A 105 19.09 9.55 46.44
C LEU A 105 20.27 8.64 46.07
N PRO A 106 21.50 8.89 46.58
CA PRO A 106 22.70 8.15 46.17
C PRO A 106 22.67 6.65 46.54
N ASN A 107 21.85 6.24 47.50
CA ASN A 107 21.69 4.85 47.95
C ASN A 107 20.23 4.40 47.84
N ILE A 108 19.68 4.37 46.62
CA ILE A 108 18.30 3.93 46.35
C ILE A 108 18.21 2.42 46.07
N GLY A 109 17.13 1.78 46.53
CA GLY A 109 16.84 0.38 46.19
C GLY A 109 17.78 -0.63 46.84
N ASP A 110 17.98 -0.53 48.16
CA ASP A 110 18.79 -1.52 48.91
C ASP A 110 18.32 -2.95 48.65
N GLY A 111 19.27 -3.85 48.37
CA GLY A 111 19.00 -5.24 47.97
C GLY A 111 18.43 -5.44 46.56
N LEU A 112 18.20 -4.39 45.77
CA LEU A 112 17.80 -4.50 44.37
C LEU A 112 19.02 -4.62 43.43
N PRO A 113 18.89 -5.32 42.28
CA PRO A 113 19.95 -5.33 41.27
C PRO A 113 20.16 -3.93 40.68
N ALA A 114 21.33 -3.66 40.09
CA ALA A 114 21.61 -2.36 39.47
C ALA A 114 20.71 -2.04 38.27
N TYR A 115 20.22 -3.08 37.58
CA TYR A 115 19.39 -2.96 36.38
C TYR A 115 18.36 -4.08 36.30
N ARG A 116 17.15 -3.75 35.84
CA ARG A 116 16.16 -4.73 35.40
C ARG A 116 15.25 -4.14 34.30
N PRO A 117 15.07 -4.83 33.16
CA PRO A 117 14.17 -4.35 32.12
C PRO A 117 12.72 -4.33 32.59
N GLY A 118 11.92 -3.42 32.03
CA GLY A 118 10.47 -3.41 32.24
C GLY A 118 9.73 -4.46 31.39
N CYS A 119 8.41 -4.46 31.49
CA CYS A 119 7.50 -5.22 30.63
C CYS A 119 6.68 -4.25 29.77
N GLY A 120 6.17 -4.69 28.61
CA GLY A 120 5.30 -3.87 27.77
C GLY A 120 4.08 -3.33 28.53
N SER A 121 3.77 -2.05 28.34
CA SER A 121 2.56 -1.42 28.88
C SER A 121 1.32 -2.05 28.27
N LEU A 122 0.21 -2.06 29.03
CA LEU A 122 -1.10 -2.43 28.48
C LEU A 122 -1.59 -1.49 27.37
N SER A 123 -1.03 -0.27 27.25
CA SER A 123 -1.41 0.69 26.21
C SER A 123 -0.83 0.39 24.82
N VAL A 124 0.23 -0.42 24.77
CA VAL A 124 0.85 -0.94 23.54
C VAL A 124 0.63 -2.44 23.35
N ASP A 125 -0.23 -3.03 24.17
CA ASP A 125 -0.61 -4.43 24.08
C ASP A 125 -1.32 -4.68 22.72
N PRO A 126 -0.85 -5.63 21.90
CA PRO A 126 -1.46 -5.94 20.60
C PRO A 126 -2.97 -6.23 20.66
N ASP A 127 -3.46 -6.75 21.79
CA ASP A 127 -4.89 -7.07 21.98
C ASP A 127 -5.73 -5.83 22.34
N LYS A 128 -5.10 -4.71 22.71
CA LYS A 128 -5.77 -3.48 23.17
C LYS A 128 -5.52 -2.27 22.29
N VAL A 129 -4.34 -2.17 21.69
CA VAL A 129 -3.85 -0.96 21.02
C VAL A 129 -4.80 -0.44 19.95
N ASP A 130 -5.42 -1.31 19.16
CA ASP A 130 -6.36 -0.90 18.11
C ASP A 130 -7.67 -0.32 18.69
N THR A 131 -8.14 -0.90 19.80
CA THR A 131 -9.30 -0.41 20.55
C THR A 131 -8.99 0.94 21.22
N LEU A 132 -7.80 1.08 21.81
CA LEU A 132 -7.37 2.34 22.42
C LEU A 132 -7.20 3.45 21.38
N ARG A 133 -6.63 3.13 20.21
CA ARG A 133 -6.54 4.06 19.08
C ARG A 133 -7.92 4.52 18.63
N ALA A 134 -8.86 3.60 18.44
CA ALA A 134 -10.24 3.95 18.10
C ALA A 134 -10.93 4.80 19.19
N LYS A 135 -10.66 4.51 20.46
CA LYS A 135 -11.22 5.23 21.60
C LYS A 135 -10.69 6.67 21.69
N PHE A 136 -9.38 6.87 21.59
CA PHE A 136 -8.73 8.16 21.87
C PHE A 136 -8.49 9.02 20.63
N GLU A 137 -8.35 8.41 19.45
CA GLU A 137 -8.08 9.12 18.20
C GLU A 137 -9.20 8.97 17.17
N GLY A 138 -10.23 8.21 17.49
CA GLY A 138 -11.32 7.90 16.57
C GLY A 138 -12.19 9.08 16.15
N SER A 139 -12.10 10.21 16.85
CA SER A 139 -12.73 11.49 16.47
C SER A 139 -12.11 12.11 15.21
N LEU A 140 -10.94 11.63 14.79
CA LEU A 140 -10.29 12.03 13.53
C LEU A 140 -11.04 11.51 12.29
N LEU A 141 -11.88 10.49 12.45
CA LEU A 141 -12.68 9.92 11.36
C LEU A 141 -13.97 10.72 11.18
N VAL A 142 -14.26 11.13 9.95
CA VAL A 142 -15.42 11.94 9.60
C VAL A 142 -16.43 11.22 8.70
N SER A 143 -16.09 10.04 8.16
CA SER A 143 -17.00 9.27 7.34
C SER A 143 -18.23 8.82 8.14
N ARG A 144 -19.37 8.75 7.46
CA ARG A 144 -20.64 8.32 8.06
C ARG A 144 -20.51 6.92 8.65
N ARG A 145 -20.84 6.78 9.93
CA ARG A 145 -20.95 5.49 10.61
C ARG A 145 -22.26 4.79 10.26
N ILE A 146 -22.16 3.47 10.09
CA ILE A 146 -23.30 2.61 9.78
C ILE A 146 -23.39 1.57 10.89
N GLU A 147 -24.45 1.65 11.66
CA GLU A 147 -24.75 0.64 12.68
C GLU A 147 -25.30 -0.62 12.00
N ILE A 148 -24.72 -1.76 12.33
CA ILE A 148 -25.18 -3.09 11.93
C ILE A 148 -25.86 -3.72 13.14
N ALA A 149 -27.01 -4.34 12.93
CA ALA A 149 -27.71 -4.99 14.04
C ALA A 149 -26.89 -6.16 14.57
N SER A 150 -26.95 -6.44 15.87
CA SER A 150 -26.11 -7.47 16.51
C SER A 150 -26.28 -8.90 15.96
N LEU A 151 -27.38 -9.18 15.25
CA LEU A 151 -27.67 -10.46 14.61
C LEU A 151 -27.55 -10.40 13.07
N GLU A 152 -27.25 -9.24 12.49
CA GLU A 152 -27.02 -9.09 11.04
C GLU A 152 -25.61 -9.56 10.70
N ASP A 153 -25.47 -10.38 9.66
CA ASP A 153 -24.15 -10.78 9.15
C ASP A 153 -23.51 -9.59 8.44
N GLU A 154 -22.38 -9.11 8.97
CA GLU A 154 -21.69 -7.93 8.45
C GLU A 154 -21.22 -8.10 7.00
N MET A 155 -20.79 -9.31 6.59
CA MET A 155 -20.31 -9.54 5.24
C MET A 155 -21.46 -9.49 4.23
N GLU A 156 -22.58 -10.14 4.56
CA GLU A 156 -23.80 -10.11 3.75
C GLU A 156 -24.42 -8.70 3.73
N ALA A 157 -24.34 -7.96 4.83
CA ALA A 157 -24.78 -6.58 4.92
C ALA A 157 -24.04 -5.65 3.94
N LEU A 158 -22.71 -5.81 3.85
CA LEU A 158 -21.85 -5.07 2.91
C LEU A 158 -22.12 -5.49 1.46
N PHE A 159 -22.34 -6.78 1.22
CA PHE A 159 -22.72 -7.32 -0.10
C PHE A 159 -24.06 -6.77 -0.57
N ALA A 160 -25.10 -6.83 0.27
CA ALA A 160 -26.46 -6.38 -0.04
C ALA A 160 -26.53 -4.86 -0.32
N ARG A 161 -25.65 -4.07 0.30
CA ARG A 161 -25.50 -2.63 0.04
C ARG A 161 -24.67 -2.34 -1.22
N GLY A 162 -24.17 -3.38 -1.88
CA GLY A 162 -23.41 -3.30 -3.11
C GLY A 162 -22.03 -2.67 -2.91
N TRP A 163 -21.39 -2.85 -1.75
CA TRP A 163 -20.06 -2.27 -1.45
C TRP A 163 -18.90 -3.24 -1.76
N THR A 164 -19.22 -4.45 -2.22
CA THR A 164 -18.23 -5.45 -2.61
C THR A 164 -18.14 -5.58 -4.13
N ASP A 165 -17.08 -6.22 -4.58
CA ASP A 165 -16.77 -6.58 -5.97
C ASP A 165 -17.25 -8.00 -6.32
N GLY A 166 -18.20 -8.53 -5.56
CA GLY A 166 -18.67 -9.92 -5.65
C GLY A 166 -17.93 -10.89 -4.74
N LEU A 167 -16.76 -10.52 -4.22
CA LEU A 167 -16.05 -11.27 -3.18
C LEU A 167 -16.40 -10.74 -1.79
N PRO A 168 -16.28 -11.56 -0.72
CA PRO A 168 -16.33 -11.07 0.65
C PRO A 168 -15.30 -9.96 0.90
N VAL A 169 -15.63 -9.05 1.79
CA VAL A 169 -14.76 -7.95 2.22
C VAL A 169 -14.56 -8.01 3.73
N VAL A 170 -13.46 -7.43 4.22
CA VAL A 170 -13.29 -7.22 5.66
C VAL A 170 -14.13 -6.01 6.10
N PRO A 171 -15.03 -6.13 7.09
CA PRO A 171 -15.81 -4.99 7.57
C PRO A 171 -14.89 -3.87 8.09
N PRO A 172 -14.99 -2.63 7.58
CA PRO A 172 -14.11 -1.54 7.95
C PRO A 172 -14.54 -0.90 9.27
N THR A 173 -14.38 -1.64 10.38
CA THR A 173 -14.66 -1.13 11.72
C THR A 173 -13.71 0.01 12.07
N GLN A 174 -14.08 0.82 13.06
CA GLN A 174 -13.30 1.97 13.48
C GLN A 174 -11.85 1.59 13.87
N GLU A 175 -11.68 0.49 14.61
CA GLU A 175 -10.38 -0.05 15.03
C GLU A 175 -9.51 -0.40 13.82
N ARG A 176 -10.10 -1.10 12.84
CA ARG A 176 -9.38 -1.54 11.62
C ARG A 176 -8.99 -0.36 10.74
N VAL A 177 -9.85 0.66 10.60
CA VAL A 177 -9.55 1.88 9.84
C VAL A 177 -8.46 2.69 10.53
N MET A 178 -8.54 2.88 11.85
CA MET A 178 -7.50 3.57 12.60
C MET A 178 -6.16 2.84 12.55
N ARG A 179 -6.15 1.51 12.59
CA ARG A 179 -4.95 0.71 12.36
C ARG A 179 -4.42 0.87 10.93
N MET A 180 -5.29 0.83 9.92
CA MET A 180 -4.88 1.01 8.53
C MET A 180 -4.16 2.36 8.33
N LEU A 181 -4.69 3.41 8.96
CA LEU A 181 -4.13 4.77 8.91
C LEU A 181 -2.73 4.87 9.54
N SER A 182 -2.30 3.94 10.40
CA SER A 182 -0.93 3.93 10.93
C SER A 182 0.13 3.65 9.86
N GLY A 183 -0.29 3.20 8.67
CA GLY A 183 0.57 2.99 7.52
C GLY A 183 0.98 4.26 6.77
N THR A 184 0.47 5.43 7.17
CA THR A 184 0.79 6.72 6.57
C THR A 184 0.86 7.81 7.63
N SER A 185 1.60 8.88 7.36
CA SER A 185 1.56 10.07 8.22
C SER A 185 0.57 11.14 7.75
N LEU A 186 -0.05 10.95 6.58
CA LEU A 186 -1.05 11.89 6.05
C LEU A 186 -2.25 11.94 6.99
N ALA A 187 -2.88 13.12 7.11
CA ALA A 187 -4.06 13.25 7.94
C ALA A 187 -5.25 12.52 7.27
N PRO A 188 -6.17 11.91 8.03
CA PRO A 188 -7.34 11.23 7.47
C PRO A 188 -8.19 12.11 6.54
N SER A 189 -8.20 13.43 6.79
CA SER A 189 -8.91 14.45 6.01
C SER A 189 -8.18 14.91 4.74
N ASP A 190 -6.89 14.57 4.58
CA ASP A 190 -6.12 15.03 3.42
C ASP A 190 -6.73 14.47 2.13
N ILE A 191 -6.92 15.33 1.15
CA ILE A 191 -7.45 14.96 -0.17
C ILE A 191 -6.29 14.45 -1.03
N VAL A 192 -6.41 13.19 -1.48
CA VAL A 192 -5.39 12.52 -2.30
C VAL A 192 -5.62 12.78 -3.79
N ALA A 193 -6.89 12.73 -4.22
CA ALA A 193 -7.29 12.93 -5.60
C ALA A 193 -8.81 13.21 -5.69
N ILE A 194 -9.31 13.45 -6.90
CA ILE A 194 -10.74 13.47 -7.22
C ILE A 194 -11.04 12.18 -8.00
N ALA A 195 -11.88 11.31 -7.45
CA ALA A 195 -12.16 10.01 -8.05
C ALA A 195 -13.23 10.13 -9.15
N PRO A 196 -12.90 9.80 -10.42
CA PRO A 196 -13.90 9.71 -11.48
C PRO A 196 -14.70 8.39 -11.37
N PRO A 197 -15.87 8.28 -12.02
CA PRO A 197 -16.62 9.32 -12.76
C PRO A 197 -17.37 10.35 -11.90
N ASP A 198 -17.71 10.05 -10.64
CA ASP A 198 -18.58 10.91 -9.82
C ASP A 198 -17.90 12.22 -9.35
N LEU A 199 -16.59 12.34 -9.58
CA LEU A 199 -15.75 13.48 -9.22
C LEU A 199 -15.79 13.77 -7.70
N VAL A 200 -15.77 12.71 -6.90
CA VAL A 200 -15.79 12.79 -5.44
C VAL A 200 -14.39 12.95 -4.89
N GLU A 201 -14.21 13.88 -3.95
CA GLU A 201 -12.95 14.02 -3.21
C GLU A 201 -12.60 12.73 -2.48
N LEU A 202 -11.40 12.23 -2.77
CA LEU A 202 -10.86 11.01 -2.21
C LEU A 202 -9.91 11.34 -1.06
N THR A 203 -10.45 11.31 0.16
CA THR A 203 -9.66 11.52 1.38
C THR A 203 -8.88 10.27 1.76
N VAL A 204 -7.79 10.43 2.52
CA VAL A 204 -7.00 9.31 3.07
C VAL A 204 -7.89 8.34 3.87
N GLU A 205 -8.85 8.85 4.64
CA GLU A 205 -9.82 8.02 5.37
C GLU A 205 -10.64 7.11 4.43
N LYS A 206 -11.19 7.64 3.34
CA LYS A 206 -11.97 6.85 2.36
C LYS A 206 -11.11 5.78 1.70
N ILE A 207 -9.84 6.09 1.43
CA ILE A 207 -8.88 5.11 0.91
C ILE A 207 -8.62 4.02 1.96
N ALA A 208 -8.37 4.39 3.21
CA ALA A 208 -8.13 3.45 4.29
C ALA A 208 -9.33 2.51 4.52
N ILE A 209 -10.56 3.02 4.45
CA ILE A 209 -11.79 2.20 4.51
C ILE A 209 -11.79 1.12 3.42
N ASN A 210 -11.54 1.49 2.15
CA ASN A 210 -11.53 0.54 1.04
C ASN A 210 -10.31 -0.39 1.08
N ALA A 211 -9.17 0.06 1.60
CA ALA A 211 -7.99 -0.76 1.82
C ALA A 211 -8.25 -1.83 2.90
N VAL A 212 -8.95 -1.48 3.99
CA VAL A 212 -9.41 -2.46 4.98
C VAL A 212 -10.32 -3.48 4.31
N MET A 213 -11.35 -3.01 3.57
CA MET A 213 -12.28 -3.89 2.86
C MET A 213 -11.59 -4.88 1.91
N ALA A 214 -10.53 -4.42 1.21
CA ALA A 214 -9.72 -5.26 0.34
C ALA A 214 -8.87 -6.30 1.09
N GLY A 215 -8.63 -6.10 2.39
CA GLY A 215 -7.79 -6.95 3.23
C GLY A 215 -6.32 -6.52 3.26
N CYS A 216 -6.01 -5.25 2.95
CA CYS A 216 -4.64 -4.73 3.04
C CYS A 216 -4.07 -4.80 4.47
N LEU A 217 -2.74 -4.74 4.56
CA LEU A 217 -2.03 -4.39 5.79
C LEU A 217 -1.69 -2.89 5.78
N PRO A 218 -1.46 -2.24 6.94
CA PRO A 218 -1.13 -0.82 7.01
C PRO A 218 0.05 -0.42 6.10
N GLU A 219 1.11 -1.22 6.06
CA GLU A 219 2.30 -0.99 5.22
C GLU A 219 2.00 -1.02 3.70
N TYR A 220 0.81 -1.48 3.28
CA TYR A 220 0.37 -1.45 1.88
C TYR A 220 -0.35 -0.13 1.54
N LEU A 221 -0.84 0.61 2.53
CA LEU A 221 -1.63 1.84 2.30
C LEU A 221 -0.88 2.90 1.48
N PRO A 222 0.43 3.16 1.68
CA PRO A 222 1.18 4.10 0.84
C PRO A 222 1.15 3.75 -0.65
N TRP A 223 1.20 2.45 -0.98
CA TRP A 223 1.14 1.95 -2.35
C TRP A 223 -0.23 2.16 -2.98
N VAL A 224 -1.31 1.92 -2.21
CA VAL A 224 -2.69 2.19 -2.63
C VAL A 224 -2.89 3.69 -2.89
N ILE A 225 -2.42 4.56 -1.99
CA ILE A 225 -2.48 6.02 -2.15
C ILE A 225 -1.74 6.46 -3.41
N ALA A 226 -0.51 5.99 -3.62
CA ALA A 226 0.27 6.35 -4.81
C ALA A 226 -0.40 5.87 -6.11
N ALA A 227 -0.97 4.66 -6.12
CA ALA A 227 -1.69 4.14 -7.27
C ALA A 227 -2.97 4.95 -7.55
N LEU A 228 -3.70 5.37 -6.52
CA LEU A 228 -4.89 6.21 -6.68
C LEU A 228 -4.54 7.61 -7.21
N LYS A 229 -3.44 8.21 -6.73
CA LYS A 229 -2.90 9.44 -7.33
C LYS A 229 -2.58 9.26 -8.81
N ALA A 230 -2.02 8.11 -9.19
CA ALA A 230 -1.63 7.84 -10.56
C ALA A 230 -2.81 7.57 -11.50
N VAL A 231 -3.85 6.84 -11.05
CA VAL A 231 -5.02 6.55 -11.90
C VAL A 231 -6.00 7.72 -11.98
N CYS A 232 -6.05 8.59 -10.96
CA CYS A 232 -6.98 9.73 -10.94
C CYS A 232 -6.40 10.99 -11.60
N THR A 233 -5.51 10.84 -12.59
CA THR A 233 -5.02 11.97 -13.39
C THR A 233 -5.70 12.04 -14.75
N ASP A 234 -5.65 13.22 -15.37
CA ASP A 234 -6.15 13.42 -16.73
C ASP A 234 -5.35 12.59 -17.74
N GLU A 235 -4.04 12.42 -17.52
CA GLU A 235 -3.16 11.62 -18.37
C GLU A 235 -3.53 10.13 -18.35
N PHE A 236 -3.81 9.55 -17.17
CA PHE A 236 -4.25 8.16 -17.11
C PHE A 236 -5.69 7.98 -17.59
N ASN A 237 -6.55 8.99 -17.39
CA ASN A 237 -7.92 9.03 -17.87
C ASN A 237 -8.78 7.85 -17.37
N MET A 238 -8.85 7.65 -16.04
CA MET A 238 -9.64 6.55 -15.46
C MET A 238 -11.13 6.62 -15.84
N HIS A 239 -11.70 7.81 -16.07
CA HIS A 239 -13.07 7.93 -16.58
C HIS A 239 -13.22 7.21 -17.92
N GLY A 240 -12.34 7.50 -18.89
CA GLY A 240 -12.35 6.85 -20.20
C GLY A 240 -12.12 5.34 -20.10
N VAL A 241 -11.23 4.90 -19.21
CA VAL A 241 -10.96 3.47 -18.93
C VAL A 241 -12.20 2.75 -18.36
N LEU A 242 -13.06 3.43 -17.62
CA LEU A 242 -14.35 2.85 -17.16
C LEU A 242 -15.41 2.89 -18.26
N ALA A 243 -15.51 4.00 -18.99
CA ALA A 243 -16.54 4.21 -20.00
C ALA A 243 -16.33 3.40 -21.29
N THR A 244 -15.13 2.87 -21.53
CA THR A 244 -14.84 2.04 -22.71
C THR A 244 -15.52 0.67 -22.64
N THR A 245 -15.86 0.13 -23.80
CA THR A 245 -16.38 -1.23 -23.94
C THR A 245 -15.27 -2.28 -24.01
N MET A 246 -14.00 -1.87 -24.10
CA MET A 246 -12.85 -2.78 -24.06
C MET A 246 -12.66 -3.37 -22.65
N PRO A 247 -12.19 -4.62 -22.53
CA PRO A 247 -11.96 -5.27 -21.24
C PRO A 247 -10.65 -4.80 -20.60
N VAL A 248 -10.55 -3.51 -20.28
CA VAL A 248 -9.33 -2.91 -19.72
C VAL A 248 -9.54 -2.42 -18.28
N GLY A 249 -8.43 -2.28 -17.56
CA GLY A 249 -8.37 -1.71 -16.22
C GLY A 249 -6.93 -1.29 -15.86
N PRO A 250 -6.72 -0.70 -14.67
CA PRO A 250 -5.40 -0.32 -14.21
C PRO A 250 -4.54 -1.55 -13.92
N VAL A 251 -3.43 -1.67 -14.65
CA VAL A 251 -2.30 -2.55 -14.37
C VAL A 251 -1.28 -1.76 -13.58
N ILE A 252 -0.97 -2.19 -12.36
CA ILE A 252 -0.11 -1.48 -11.41
C ILE A 252 1.20 -2.24 -11.26
N VAL A 253 2.30 -1.61 -11.67
CA VAL A 253 3.66 -2.14 -11.49
C VAL A 253 4.35 -1.39 -10.36
N CYS A 254 4.73 -2.11 -9.31
CA CYS A 254 5.45 -1.60 -8.15
C CYS A 254 6.96 -1.82 -8.32
N SER A 255 7.75 -0.77 -8.14
CA SER A 255 9.22 -0.82 -8.21
C SER A 255 9.82 -0.15 -6.95
N GLY A 256 11.07 -0.49 -6.63
CA GLY A 256 11.82 0.07 -5.52
C GLY A 256 11.95 -0.88 -4.32
N PRO A 257 12.86 -0.57 -3.38
CA PRO A 257 13.17 -1.42 -2.22
C PRO A 257 11.98 -1.73 -1.31
N GLY A 258 11.03 -0.82 -1.17
CA GLY A 258 9.83 -0.98 -0.36
C GLY A 258 8.91 -2.10 -0.85
N SER A 259 8.84 -2.35 -2.16
CA SER A 259 8.05 -3.46 -2.72
C SER A 259 8.52 -4.81 -2.15
N ARG A 260 9.85 -4.99 -2.01
CA ARG A 260 10.47 -6.16 -1.37
C ARG A 260 10.31 -6.13 0.15
N ALA A 261 10.39 -4.96 0.78
CA ALA A 261 10.23 -4.81 2.23
C ALA A 261 8.83 -5.25 2.71
N ILE A 262 7.79 -4.99 1.91
CA ILE A 262 6.42 -5.46 2.19
C ILE A 262 6.16 -6.89 1.71
N GLY A 263 7.19 -7.56 1.19
CA GLY A 263 7.15 -8.93 0.71
C GLY A 263 6.36 -9.13 -0.59
N MET A 264 6.19 -8.10 -1.43
CA MET A 264 5.41 -8.21 -2.67
C MET A 264 6.07 -9.19 -3.67
N ASN A 265 5.26 -10.01 -4.34
CA ASN A 265 5.77 -11.02 -5.28
C ASN A 265 6.10 -10.39 -6.64
N SER A 266 7.30 -10.64 -7.13
CA SER A 266 7.75 -10.40 -8.51
C SER A 266 8.07 -11.69 -9.29
N GLY A 267 8.00 -12.85 -8.62
CA GLY A 267 8.54 -14.12 -9.12
C GLY A 267 7.49 -15.05 -9.74
N VAL A 268 7.51 -16.33 -9.33
CA VAL A 268 6.61 -17.36 -9.86
C VAL A 268 5.15 -16.89 -9.75
N ASN A 269 4.40 -17.05 -10.84
CA ASN A 269 2.97 -16.76 -10.91
C ASN A 269 2.63 -15.29 -10.54
N VAL A 270 3.50 -14.37 -10.93
CA VAL A 270 3.39 -12.93 -10.64
C VAL A 270 2.11 -12.26 -11.14
N LEU A 271 1.59 -12.67 -12.31
CA LEU A 271 0.34 -12.13 -12.87
C LEU A 271 -0.92 -12.93 -12.46
N GLY A 272 -0.75 -13.97 -11.64
CA GLY A 272 -1.84 -14.78 -11.08
C GLY A 272 -2.20 -14.33 -9.66
N GLN A 273 -2.32 -15.27 -8.70
CA GLN A 273 -2.62 -14.92 -7.30
C GLN A 273 -1.51 -14.12 -6.59
N GLY A 274 -0.28 -14.13 -7.10
CA GLY A 274 0.88 -13.51 -6.44
C GLY A 274 0.92 -13.82 -4.93
N ASN A 275 0.77 -12.78 -4.10
CA ASN A 275 0.52 -12.89 -2.67
C ASN A 275 -0.45 -11.80 -2.16
N ARG A 276 -0.59 -11.67 -0.83
CA ARG A 276 -1.49 -10.69 -0.20
C ARG A 276 -1.23 -9.25 -0.66
N ALA A 277 0.03 -8.81 -0.76
CA ALA A 277 0.34 -7.46 -1.21
C ALA A 277 -0.15 -7.23 -2.64
N ASN A 278 0.21 -8.11 -3.57
CA ASN A 278 -0.25 -8.07 -4.97
C ASN A 278 -1.77 -7.99 -5.07
N MET A 279 -2.49 -8.92 -4.43
CA MET A 279 -3.95 -9.01 -4.57
C MET A 279 -4.66 -7.85 -3.90
N THR A 280 -4.26 -7.49 -2.68
CA THR A 280 -5.03 -6.51 -1.89
C THR A 280 -4.75 -5.08 -2.31
N ILE A 281 -3.53 -4.73 -2.76
CA ILE A 281 -3.25 -3.37 -3.27
C ILE A 281 -4.08 -3.09 -4.51
N GLY A 282 -4.03 -3.97 -5.52
CA GLY A 282 -4.82 -3.79 -6.75
C GLY A 282 -6.33 -3.79 -6.48
N ARG A 283 -6.80 -4.68 -5.59
CA ARG A 283 -8.21 -4.73 -5.19
C ARG A 283 -8.64 -3.48 -4.42
N ALA A 284 -7.80 -2.92 -3.56
CA ALA A 284 -8.10 -1.69 -2.84
C ALA A 284 -8.28 -0.49 -3.77
N VAL A 285 -7.44 -0.39 -4.81
CA VAL A 285 -7.60 0.63 -5.87
C VAL A 285 -8.94 0.44 -6.57
N GLN A 286 -9.28 -0.78 -6.99
CA GLN A 286 -10.54 -1.08 -7.68
C GLN A 286 -11.77 -0.82 -6.80
N LEU A 287 -11.77 -1.28 -5.55
CA LEU A 287 -12.85 -1.01 -4.60
C LEU A 287 -13.01 0.48 -4.35
N THR A 288 -11.92 1.24 -4.26
CA THR A 288 -11.98 2.69 -4.07
C THR A 288 -12.64 3.40 -5.25
N ILE A 289 -12.20 3.10 -6.48
CA ILE A 289 -12.82 3.69 -7.69
C ILE A 289 -14.28 3.26 -7.83
N ARG A 290 -14.60 2.00 -7.49
CA ARG A 290 -15.96 1.48 -7.52
C ARG A 290 -16.88 2.12 -6.49
N ASN A 291 -16.44 2.20 -5.23
CA ASN A 291 -17.28 2.59 -4.09
C ASN A 291 -17.35 4.10 -3.88
N VAL A 292 -16.27 4.83 -4.20
CA VAL A 292 -16.18 6.29 -4.05
C VAL A 292 -16.34 6.99 -5.39
N GLY A 293 -15.71 6.47 -6.44
CA GLY A 293 -15.77 7.06 -7.77
C GLY A 293 -17.03 6.71 -8.57
N GLY A 294 -17.74 5.62 -8.22
CA GLY A 294 -18.96 5.19 -8.93
C GLY A 294 -18.71 4.23 -10.11
N GLY A 295 -17.47 3.70 -10.25
CA GLY A 295 -17.06 2.82 -11.36
C GLY A 295 -17.64 1.39 -11.32
N ARG A 296 -18.95 1.22 -11.16
CA ARG A 296 -19.60 -0.11 -11.05
C ARG A 296 -19.89 -0.76 -12.41
N PRO A 297 -19.69 -2.09 -12.55
CA PRO A 297 -20.10 -2.87 -13.74
C PRO A 297 -21.58 -2.71 -14.09
N GLY A 298 -21.86 -2.48 -15.38
CA GLY A 298 -23.24 -2.30 -15.89
C GLY A 298 -23.81 -0.89 -15.69
N GLU A 299 -23.20 -0.11 -14.79
CA GLU A 299 -23.48 1.31 -14.56
C GLU A 299 -22.48 2.16 -15.36
N ILE A 300 -21.38 2.62 -14.77
CA ILE A 300 -20.39 3.42 -15.51
C ILE A 300 -19.32 2.55 -16.16
N ASP A 301 -18.98 1.41 -15.58
CA ASP A 301 -18.10 0.46 -16.25
C ASP A 301 -18.88 -0.25 -17.38
N ARG A 302 -18.47 0.03 -18.62
CA ARG A 302 -19.14 -0.40 -19.86
C ARG A 302 -18.44 -1.54 -20.59
N ALA A 303 -17.44 -2.18 -19.98
CA ALA A 303 -16.74 -3.29 -20.63
C ALA A 303 -17.71 -4.38 -21.12
N ALA A 304 -17.60 -4.78 -22.39
CA ALA A 304 -18.53 -5.73 -23.00
C ALA A 304 -18.36 -7.17 -22.47
N HIS A 305 -17.11 -7.56 -22.15
CA HIS A 305 -16.77 -8.89 -21.63
C HIS A 305 -16.04 -8.85 -20.27
N GLY A 306 -15.40 -7.72 -19.92
CA GLY A 306 -14.52 -7.62 -18.75
C GLY A 306 -13.24 -8.45 -18.87
N MET A 307 -12.36 -8.38 -17.86
CA MET A 307 -11.22 -9.30 -17.70
C MET A 307 -10.91 -9.55 -16.21
N PRO A 308 -10.32 -10.70 -15.84
CA PRO A 308 -10.10 -11.07 -14.43
C PRO A 308 -9.30 -10.05 -13.61
N GLY A 309 -8.33 -9.37 -14.22
CA GLY A 309 -7.53 -8.32 -13.59
C GLY A 309 -8.31 -7.05 -13.21
N LYS A 310 -9.58 -6.92 -13.60
CA LYS A 310 -10.46 -5.87 -13.07
C LYS A 310 -10.84 -6.09 -11.60
N LEU A 311 -10.58 -7.29 -11.04
CA LEU A 311 -10.61 -7.52 -9.58
C LEU A 311 -9.33 -7.03 -8.90
N SER A 312 -8.17 -7.36 -9.47
CA SER A 312 -6.86 -6.87 -9.04
C SER A 312 -5.82 -7.18 -10.12
N PHE A 313 -5.01 -6.20 -10.50
CA PHE A 313 -3.88 -6.39 -11.40
C PHE A 313 -2.68 -5.55 -10.92
N CYS A 314 -2.02 -6.03 -9.87
CA CYS A 314 -0.92 -5.33 -9.23
C CYS A 314 0.24 -6.28 -8.93
N PHE A 315 1.45 -5.92 -9.36
CA PHE A 315 2.63 -6.76 -9.18
C PHE A 315 3.93 -5.97 -9.04
N ALA A 316 4.94 -6.60 -8.43
CA ALA A 316 6.27 -6.02 -8.32
C ALA A 316 7.15 -6.42 -9.51
N GLU A 317 8.01 -5.50 -9.93
CA GLU A 317 9.08 -5.80 -10.87
C GLU A 317 10.25 -6.50 -10.15
N ASP A 318 10.88 -7.48 -10.79
CA ASP A 318 12.12 -8.09 -10.28
C ASP A 318 13.33 -7.25 -10.66
N GLU A 319 13.68 -6.29 -9.81
CA GLU A 319 14.83 -5.41 -10.03
C GLU A 319 16.19 -6.07 -9.77
N ILE A 320 16.21 -7.21 -9.09
CA ILE A 320 17.46 -7.89 -8.68
C ILE A 320 17.87 -8.93 -9.72
N GLY A 321 16.90 -9.72 -10.22
CA GLY A 321 17.12 -10.69 -11.29
C GLY A 321 17.16 -10.08 -12.70
N SER A 322 16.72 -8.82 -12.85
CA SER A 322 16.68 -8.13 -14.14
C SER A 322 18.08 -7.86 -14.71
N PRO A 323 18.31 -8.12 -16.02
CA PRO A 323 19.51 -7.66 -16.71
C PRO A 323 19.48 -6.15 -17.03
N TRP A 324 18.37 -5.47 -16.74
CA TRP A 324 18.15 -4.06 -17.06
C TRP A 324 17.76 -3.24 -15.82
N THR A 325 17.77 -1.91 -15.97
CA THR A 325 17.14 -1.01 -15.00
C THR A 325 15.65 -1.32 -14.83
N SER A 326 15.03 -0.88 -13.73
CA SER A 326 13.59 -1.06 -13.50
C SER A 326 12.75 -0.10 -14.35
N LEU A 327 11.48 -0.43 -14.60
CA LEU A 327 10.54 0.41 -15.35
C LEU A 327 10.47 1.82 -14.74
N ALA A 328 10.43 1.92 -13.42
CA ALA A 328 10.45 3.20 -12.71
C ALA A 328 11.72 4.01 -13.05
N VAL A 329 12.90 3.38 -13.07
CA VAL A 329 14.16 4.06 -13.44
C VAL A 329 14.17 4.51 -14.90
N ALA A 330 13.69 3.69 -15.83
CA ALA A 330 13.53 4.12 -17.23
C ALA A 330 12.54 5.30 -17.38
N ARG A 331 11.65 5.48 -16.41
CA ARG A 331 10.68 6.58 -16.36
C ARG A 331 11.15 7.74 -15.47
N GLY A 332 12.43 7.78 -15.12
CA GLY A 332 13.08 8.92 -14.47
C GLY A 332 13.06 8.89 -12.94
N VAL A 333 12.67 7.78 -12.32
CA VAL A 333 12.72 7.61 -10.86
C VAL A 333 14.12 7.15 -10.43
N ALA A 334 14.58 7.60 -9.27
CA ALA A 334 15.85 7.13 -8.70
C ALA A 334 15.74 5.65 -8.26
N ARG A 335 16.85 4.90 -8.40
CA ARG A 335 16.89 3.44 -8.17
C ARG A 335 16.49 3.00 -6.75
N ASP A 336 16.75 3.85 -5.77
CA ASP A 336 16.47 3.63 -4.35
C ASP A 336 15.13 4.22 -3.89
N THR A 337 14.31 4.68 -4.84
CA THR A 337 13.02 5.31 -4.57
C THR A 337 11.87 4.40 -4.97
N ASP A 338 10.91 4.24 -4.08
CA ASP A 338 9.69 3.48 -4.33
C ASP A 338 8.75 4.22 -5.28
N ALA A 339 8.18 3.49 -6.24
CA ALA A 339 7.24 4.04 -7.21
C ALA A 339 6.23 3.01 -7.69
N VAL A 340 5.07 3.51 -8.12
CA VAL A 340 4.09 2.75 -8.89
C VAL A 340 4.04 3.31 -10.30
N THR A 341 3.97 2.45 -11.30
CA THR A 341 3.60 2.81 -12.68
C THR A 341 2.29 2.16 -13.02
N VAL A 342 1.32 2.94 -13.48
CA VAL A 342 -0.01 2.46 -13.88
C VAL A 342 -0.16 2.49 -15.39
N PHE A 343 -0.78 1.45 -15.95
CA PHE A 343 -1.04 1.27 -17.37
C PHE A 343 -2.49 0.80 -17.59
N ALA A 344 -3.23 1.39 -18.52
CA ALA A 344 -4.57 0.94 -18.86
C ALA A 344 -4.48 -0.28 -19.79
N GLY A 345 -4.59 -1.48 -19.22
CA GLY A 345 -4.30 -2.73 -19.92
C GLY A 345 -5.42 -3.77 -19.90
N GLU A 346 -5.41 -4.67 -20.90
CA GLU A 346 -6.24 -5.87 -20.99
C GLU A 346 -5.63 -7.06 -20.22
N GLY A 347 -6.20 -8.26 -20.38
CA GLY A 347 -5.64 -9.49 -19.80
C GLY A 347 -4.29 -9.89 -20.43
N PRO A 348 -3.42 -10.60 -19.70
CA PRO A 348 -2.12 -11.03 -20.23
C PRO A 348 -2.28 -12.10 -21.31
N ARG A 349 -1.40 -12.05 -22.31
CA ARG A 349 -1.27 -13.03 -23.40
C ARG A 349 0.12 -13.65 -23.37
N CYS A 350 0.16 -14.97 -23.25
CA CYS A 350 1.40 -15.72 -23.15
C CYS A 350 2.16 -15.73 -24.48
N VAL A 351 3.45 -15.46 -24.41
CA VAL A 351 4.42 -15.56 -25.49
C VAL A 351 5.31 -16.76 -25.22
N THR A 352 5.29 -17.74 -26.13
CA THR A 352 6.11 -18.95 -26.03
C THR A 352 7.21 -18.94 -27.06
N ASP A 353 8.47 -19.04 -26.60
CA ASP A 353 9.61 -19.32 -27.48
C ASP A 353 10.62 -20.23 -26.79
N GLN A 354 10.43 -21.53 -26.96
CA GLN A 354 11.30 -22.52 -26.30
C GLN A 354 12.63 -22.74 -27.02
N LEU A 355 12.85 -22.13 -28.18
CA LEU A 355 13.93 -22.49 -29.11
C LEU A 355 14.97 -21.39 -29.30
N ALA A 356 14.60 -20.12 -29.22
CA ALA A 356 15.55 -19.02 -29.37
C ALA A 356 16.70 -19.13 -28.35
N ARG A 357 17.93 -18.99 -28.82
CA ARG A 357 19.16 -19.02 -27.99
C ARG A 357 20.06 -17.81 -28.19
N ASN A 358 19.70 -16.91 -29.11
CA ASN A 358 20.35 -15.62 -29.30
C ASN A 358 19.29 -14.52 -29.28
N PRO A 359 19.67 -13.28 -28.93
CA PRO A 359 18.72 -12.20 -28.77
C PRO A 359 18.04 -11.77 -30.07
N GLU A 360 18.70 -11.91 -31.23
CA GLU A 360 18.12 -11.57 -32.54
C GLU A 360 16.93 -12.48 -32.90
N GLN A 361 17.02 -13.77 -32.61
CA GLN A 361 15.91 -14.72 -32.75
C GLN A 361 14.78 -14.38 -31.79
N LEU A 362 15.11 -14.21 -30.50
CA LEU A 362 14.10 -13.98 -29.48
C LEU A 362 13.34 -12.66 -29.70
N VAL A 363 14.05 -11.55 -29.97
CA VAL A 363 13.39 -10.27 -30.24
C VAL A 363 12.50 -10.32 -31.48
N THR A 364 12.85 -11.14 -32.47
CA THR A 364 12.00 -11.37 -33.66
C THR A 364 10.71 -12.10 -33.31
N SER A 365 10.80 -13.11 -32.45
CA SER A 365 9.64 -13.85 -31.94
C SER A 365 8.73 -12.94 -31.10
N LEU A 366 9.30 -12.19 -30.16
CA LEU A 366 8.58 -11.21 -29.34
C LEU A 366 7.89 -10.15 -30.21
N ALA A 367 8.59 -9.59 -31.21
CA ALA A 367 8.00 -8.63 -32.15
C ALA A 367 6.81 -9.24 -32.91
N ALA A 368 6.92 -10.47 -33.41
CA ALA A 368 5.83 -11.15 -34.11
C ALA A 368 4.57 -11.29 -33.24
N THR A 369 4.73 -11.61 -31.95
CA THR A 369 3.60 -11.68 -31.01
C THR A 369 3.03 -10.30 -30.68
N LEU A 370 3.87 -9.27 -30.51
CA LEU A 370 3.45 -7.89 -30.27
C LEU A 370 2.63 -7.29 -31.43
N LEU A 371 2.86 -7.71 -32.68
CA LEU A 371 2.05 -7.30 -33.83
C LEU A 371 0.55 -7.57 -33.61
N THR A 372 0.22 -8.61 -32.85
CA THR A 372 -1.16 -9.04 -32.62
C THR A 372 -1.90 -8.25 -31.54
N VAL A 373 -1.24 -7.32 -30.84
CA VAL A 373 -1.89 -6.45 -29.83
C VAL A 373 -3.11 -5.76 -30.45
N GLU A 374 -4.28 -6.09 -29.92
CA GLU A 374 -5.64 -5.78 -30.39
C GLU A 374 -5.96 -6.24 -31.82
N HIS A 375 -5.20 -5.75 -32.80
CA HIS A 375 -5.36 -6.09 -34.20
C HIS A 375 -4.08 -5.79 -35.01
N PRO A 376 -3.61 -6.70 -35.89
CA PRO A 376 -2.38 -6.52 -36.66
C PRO A 376 -2.40 -5.34 -37.64
N LYS A 377 -3.61 -4.89 -38.02
CA LYS A 377 -3.81 -3.76 -38.95
C LYS A 377 -4.13 -2.42 -38.28
N LEU A 378 -4.07 -2.36 -36.95
CA LEU A 378 -4.29 -1.13 -36.17
C LEU A 378 -2.97 -0.66 -35.53
N PRO A 379 -2.09 0.01 -36.29
CA PRO A 379 -0.89 0.64 -35.75
C PRO A 379 -1.21 1.92 -34.97
N LEU A 380 -0.32 2.27 -34.04
CA LEU A 380 -0.30 3.52 -33.27
C LEU A 380 -1.52 3.77 -32.36
N ALA A 381 -2.50 2.87 -32.38
CA ALA A 381 -3.72 3.00 -31.60
C ALA A 381 -3.56 2.55 -30.15
N TYR A 382 -2.69 1.57 -29.90
CA TYR A 382 -2.54 0.89 -28.62
C TYR A 382 -1.07 0.74 -28.26
N ASP A 383 -0.77 0.92 -26.98
CA ASP A 383 0.50 0.62 -26.37
C ASP A 383 0.48 -0.83 -25.84
N ALA A 384 1.63 -1.34 -25.41
CA ALA A 384 1.72 -2.65 -24.80
C ALA A 384 2.71 -2.65 -23.65
N MET A 385 2.46 -3.47 -22.65
CA MET A 385 3.46 -3.86 -21.66
C MET A 385 3.95 -5.26 -21.99
N LEU A 386 5.26 -5.38 -22.20
CA LEU A 386 5.96 -6.65 -22.38
C LEU A 386 6.63 -7.03 -21.06
N VAL A 387 6.06 -8.02 -20.37
CA VAL A 387 6.62 -8.59 -19.14
C VAL A 387 7.51 -9.76 -19.53
N VAL A 388 8.83 -9.55 -19.46
CA VAL A 388 9.83 -10.53 -19.89
C VAL A 388 10.18 -11.46 -18.74
N GLY A 389 9.94 -12.75 -18.92
CA GLY A 389 10.31 -13.78 -17.94
C GLY A 389 11.84 -13.97 -17.81
N PRO A 390 12.33 -14.47 -16.66
CA PRO A 390 13.74 -14.75 -16.39
C PRO A 390 14.52 -15.42 -17.52
N GLU A 391 14.01 -16.51 -18.10
CA GLU A 391 14.75 -17.25 -19.13
C GLU A 391 14.88 -16.48 -20.45
N HIS A 392 13.85 -15.73 -20.84
CA HIS A 392 13.93 -14.83 -22.01
C HIS A 392 14.84 -13.63 -21.73
N ALA A 393 14.76 -13.04 -20.54
CA ALA A 393 15.62 -11.93 -20.15
C ALA A 393 17.11 -12.34 -20.11
N ARG A 394 17.41 -13.56 -19.66
CA ARG A 394 18.77 -14.13 -19.65
C ARG A 394 19.42 -14.13 -21.03
N VAL A 395 18.67 -14.47 -22.09
CA VAL A 395 19.18 -14.47 -23.48
C VAL A 395 19.69 -13.08 -23.90
N PHE A 396 18.97 -12.02 -23.50
CA PHE A 396 19.40 -10.64 -23.75
C PHE A 396 20.56 -10.22 -22.84
N GLY A 397 20.49 -10.56 -21.55
CA GLY A 397 21.51 -10.22 -20.56
C GLY A 397 22.88 -10.82 -20.89
N GLU A 398 22.93 -12.10 -21.27
CA GLU A 398 24.18 -12.79 -21.66
C GLU A 398 24.80 -12.21 -22.93
N ALA A 399 23.97 -11.68 -23.83
CA ALA A 399 24.42 -11.00 -25.03
C ALA A 399 24.76 -9.50 -24.79
N GLY A 400 24.62 -9.01 -23.55
CA GLY A 400 24.88 -7.62 -23.19
C GLY A 400 23.92 -6.61 -23.80
N TRP A 401 22.69 -7.02 -24.16
CA TRP A 401 21.68 -6.10 -24.69
C TRP A 401 21.10 -5.23 -23.58
N SER A 402 21.22 -3.91 -23.72
CA SER A 402 20.54 -2.95 -22.84
C SER A 402 19.04 -2.91 -23.13
N ARG A 403 18.26 -2.31 -22.21
CA ARG A 403 16.83 -2.06 -22.40
C ARG A 403 16.56 -1.26 -23.67
N GLU A 404 17.38 -0.24 -23.92
CA GLU A 404 17.27 0.66 -25.06
C GLU A 404 17.46 -0.15 -26.35
N ARG A 405 18.50 -0.99 -26.40
CA ARG A 405 18.74 -1.86 -27.55
C ARG A 405 17.60 -2.84 -27.79
N VAL A 406 17.07 -3.50 -26.75
CA VAL A 406 15.90 -4.39 -26.89
C VAL A 406 14.72 -3.63 -27.49
N THR A 407 14.45 -2.43 -26.99
CA THR A 407 13.33 -1.59 -27.43
C THR A 407 13.51 -1.10 -28.87
N GLU A 408 14.72 -0.67 -29.25
CA GLU A 408 15.08 -0.29 -30.61
C GLU A 408 14.91 -1.45 -31.59
N GLU A 409 15.40 -2.65 -31.23
CA GLU A 409 15.33 -3.85 -32.06
C GLU A 409 13.88 -4.36 -32.22
N LEU A 410 13.03 -4.19 -31.20
CA LEU A 410 11.59 -4.40 -31.29
C LEU A 410 10.97 -3.42 -32.29
N HIS A 411 11.19 -2.11 -32.12
CA HIS A 411 10.64 -1.10 -33.03
C HIS A 411 11.08 -1.31 -34.48
N ALA A 412 12.34 -1.68 -34.73
CA ALA A 412 12.85 -1.98 -36.06
C ALA A 412 12.09 -3.14 -36.76
N ARG A 413 11.61 -4.13 -36.00
CA ARG A 413 10.85 -5.28 -36.51
C ARG A 413 9.34 -5.06 -36.55
N LEU A 414 8.87 -4.04 -35.84
CA LEU A 414 7.45 -3.66 -35.73
C LEU A 414 7.06 -2.61 -36.78
N GLN A 415 7.65 -2.69 -37.98
CA GLN A 415 7.38 -1.81 -39.11
C GLN A 415 6.43 -2.50 -40.10
N LEU A 416 5.24 -1.94 -40.28
CA LEU A 416 4.15 -2.50 -41.09
C LEU A 416 4.08 -1.82 -42.44
N LYS A 417 4.00 -2.62 -43.52
CA LYS A 417 3.75 -2.09 -44.86
C LYS A 417 2.28 -1.70 -45.00
N GLY A 418 2.01 -0.49 -45.46
CA GLY A 418 0.68 0.04 -45.67
C GLY A 418 -0.22 -0.88 -46.48
N SER A 419 0.30 -1.46 -47.57
CA SER A 419 -0.39 -2.43 -48.42
C SER A 419 -0.96 -3.63 -47.65
N ASP A 420 -0.31 -4.03 -46.56
CA ASP A 420 -0.74 -5.16 -45.73
C ASP A 420 -1.78 -4.75 -44.68
N ILE A 421 -1.87 -3.46 -44.33
CA ILE A 421 -2.68 -2.99 -43.21
C ILE A 421 -3.83 -2.05 -43.59
N VAL A 422 -3.98 -1.67 -44.86
CA VAL A 422 -5.16 -0.91 -45.32
C VAL A 422 -6.44 -1.73 -45.25
N ARG A 423 -7.58 -1.08 -45.02
CA ARG A 423 -8.90 -1.74 -44.98
C ARG A 423 -9.14 -2.62 -46.20
N GLY A 424 -9.66 -3.82 -45.98
CA GLY A 424 -9.93 -4.82 -47.03
C GLY A 424 -8.72 -5.67 -47.43
N SER A 425 -7.47 -5.26 -47.14
CA SER A 425 -6.30 -6.12 -47.40
C SER A 425 -6.39 -7.44 -46.64
N HIS A 426 -5.89 -8.51 -47.27
CA HIS A 426 -5.90 -9.87 -46.71
C HIS A 426 -7.30 -10.35 -46.26
N GLY A 427 -8.37 -9.83 -46.87
CA GLY A 427 -9.75 -10.19 -46.55
C GLY A 427 -10.29 -9.62 -45.23
N MET A 428 -9.52 -8.78 -44.54
CA MET A 428 -9.93 -8.14 -43.29
C MET A 428 -10.50 -6.75 -43.57
N ALA A 429 -11.77 -6.53 -43.21
CA ALA A 429 -12.42 -5.22 -43.36
C ALA A 429 -11.68 -4.11 -42.58
N GLU A 430 -11.19 -4.43 -41.39
CA GLU A 430 -10.47 -3.49 -40.52
C GLU A 430 -9.07 -3.15 -41.04
N GLY A 431 -8.59 -1.94 -40.74
CA GLY A 431 -7.28 -1.45 -41.10
C GLY A 431 -7.19 0.07 -41.18
N VAL A 432 -6.02 0.56 -41.54
CA VAL A 432 -5.79 2.00 -41.79
C VAL A 432 -6.45 2.46 -43.09
N LEU A 433 -6.61 3.77 -43.23
CA LEU A 433 -7.16 4.39 -44.45
C LEU A 433 -6.26 4.14 -45.67
N GLN A 434 -6.86 4.07 -46.87
CA GLN A 434 -6.14 3.80 -48.12
C GLN A 434 -4.96 4.75 -48.38
N LYS A 435 -5.02 6.00 -47.90
CA LYS A 435 -3.93 6.97 -48.03
C LYS A 435 -2.58 6.51 -47.42
N TYR A 436 -2.60 5.50 -46.54
CA TYR A 436 -1.41 4.93 -45.93
C TYR A 436 -0.82 3.74 -46.70
N GLU A 437 -1.43 3.30 -47.82
CA GLU A 437 -1.04 2.09 -48.57
C GLU A 437 0.45 2.06 -48.96
N GLN A 438 1.01 3.20 -49.37
CA GLN A 438 2.39 3.31 -49.84
C GLN A 438 3.38 3.71 -48.73
N LEU A 439 2.92 3.72 -47.47
CA LEU A 439 3.74 4.09 -46.32
C LEU A 439 4.17 2.86 -45.53
N THR A 440 5.26 3.01 -44.80
CA THR A 440 5.62 2.10 -43.71
C THR A 440 5.22 2.76 -42.39
N VAL A 441 4.49 2.05 -41.55
CA VAL A 441 3.94 2.57 -40.29
C VAL A 441 4.40 1.68 -39.13
N SER A 442 4.92 2.29 -38.07
CA SER A 442 5.26 1.56 -36.83
C SER A 442 4.00 1.03 -36.15
N LYS A 443 4.03 -0.21 -35.64
CA LYS A 443 2.92 -0.80 -34.87
C LYS A 443 2.62 0.01 -33.59
N PHE A 444 3.66 0.46 -32.89
CA PHE A 444 3.54 1.26 -31.66
C PHE A 444 4.11 2.66 -31.88
N ARG A 445 3.57 3.64 -31.16
CA ARG A 445 4.16 4.98 -31.08
C ARG A 445 5.53 4.93 -30.38
N PRO A 446 6.35 6.00 -30.47
CA PRO A 446 7.55 6.10 -29.65
C PRO A 446 7.21 5.90 -28.16
N ASN A 447 8.00 5.08 -27.47
CA ASN A 447 7.78 4.69 -26.06
C ASN A 447 6.47 3.93 -25.78
N GLY A 448 5.77 3.43 -26.81
CA GLY A 448 4.52 2.67 -26.66
C GLY A 448 4.71 1.20 -26.23
N ILE A 449 5.95 0.79 -25.94
CA ILE A 449 6.27 -0.54 -25.39
C ILE A 449 6.89 -0.35 -24.01
N LEU A 450 6.18 -0.78 -22.97
CA LEU A 450 6.68 -0.78 -21.59
C LEU A 450 7.37 -2.11 -21.31
N LEU A 451 8.68 -2.10 -21.10
CA LEU A 451 9.47 -3.29 -20.82
C LEU A 451 9.61 -3.51 -19.31
N VAL A 452 9.07 -4.62 -18.80
CA VAL A 452 9.07 -4.99 -17.38
C VAL A 452 9.71 -6.36 -17.20
N HIS A 453 10.50 -6.54 -16.15
CA HIS A 453 11.05 -7.85 -15.80
C HIS A 453 10.33 -8.45 -14.59
N ALA A 454 9.71 -9.61 -14.76
CA ALA A 454 9.07 -10.35 -13.67
C ALA A 454 8.77 -11.79 -14.11
N GLY A 455 8.58 -12.69 -13.15
CA GLY A 455 8.14 -14.06 -13.42
C GLY A 455 8.99 -15.13 -12.74
N GLY A 456 8.60 -16.39 -12.94
CA GLY A 456 9.32 -17.54 -12.40
C GLY A 456 10.57 -17.89 -13.21
N GLY A 457 11.61 -18.39 -12.53
CA GLY A 457 12.88 -18.80 -13.15
C GLY A 457 12.83 -20.08 -14.00
N ALA A 458 11.64 -20.57 -14.36
CA ALA A 458 11.46 -21.79 -15.12
C ALA A 458 10.40 -21.60 -16.20
N GLY A 459 10.70 -22.11 -17.40
CA GLY A 459 9.87 -21.95 -18.59
C GLY A 459 10.31 -20.80 -19.48
N LEU A 460 10.27 -21.01 -20.79
CA LEU A 460 10.64 -20.02 -21.81
C LEU A 460 9.37 -19.28 -22.26
N PHE A 461 8.87 -18.44 -21.35
CA PHE A 461 7.64 -17.69 -21.50
C PHE A 461 7.83 -16.21 -21.12
N SER A 462 7.13 -15.34 -21.84
CA SER A 462 6.92 -13.93 -21.50
C SER A 462 5.43 -13.61 -21.64
N GLU A 463 4.99 -12.45 -21.16
CA GLU A 463 3.60 -12.05 -21.23
C GLU A 463 3.48 -10.68 -21.92
N ILE A 464 2.44 -10.51 -22.73
CA ILE A 464 2.05 -9.22 -23.31
C ILE A 464 0.72 -8.80 -22.72
N ILE A 465 0.66 -7.57 -22.24
CA ILE A 465 -0.57 -6.90 -21.81
C ILE A 465 -0.84 -5.82 -22.86
N GLY A 466 -1.90 -5.98 -23.65
CA GLY A 466 -2.35 -4.95 -24.60
C GLY A 466 -2.91 -3.73 -23.87
N GLY A 467 -2.78 -2.55 -24.47
CA GLY A 467 -3.29 -1.31 -23.93
C GLY A 467 -4.67 -0.93 -24.44
N TRP A 468 -5.30 0.01 -23.74
CA TRP A 468 -6.38 0.81 -24.32
C TRP A 468 -5.84 1.85 -25.32
N ALA A 469 -6.72 2.68 -25.89
CA ALA A 469 -6.35 3.77 -26.77
C ALA A 469 -5.22 4.61 -26.13
N SER A 470 -4.11 4.79 -26.85
CA SER A 470 -2.94 5.51 -26.34
C SER A 470 -3.02 7.01 -26.61
N GLY A 471 -2.25 7.79 -25.85
CA GLY A 471 -2.06 9.20 -26.17
C GLY A 471 -3.17 10.10 -25.66
N ALA A 472 -3.21 11.32 -26.18
CA ALA A 472 -4.21 12.33 -25.84
C ALA A 472 -5.66 11.92 -26.10
N VAL A 473 -5.90 10.85 -26.87
CA VAL A 473 -7.24 10.34 -27.19
C VAL A 473 -7.71 9.30 -26.16
N GLY A 474 -6.79 8.71 -25.37
CA GLY A 474 -7.11 7.68 -24.39
C GLY A 474 -6.31 7.82 -23.11
N SER A 475 -5.34 6.93 -22.86
CA SER A 475 -4.57 6.84 -21.62
C SER A 475 -3.07 6.84 -21.87
N GLU A 476 -2.35 7.50 -20.97
CA GLU A 476 -0.89 7.49 -20.86
C GLU A 476 -0.46 6.74 -19.60
N PRO A 477 0.61 5.93 -19.64
CA PRO A 477 1.16 5.36 -18.42
C PRO A 477 1.65 6.48 -17.50
N VAL A 478 1.29 6.41 -16.21
CA VAL A 478 1.66 7.41 -15.19
C VAL A 478 2.52 6.75 -14.13
N THR A 479 3.61 7.41 -13.73
CA THR A 479 4.47 6.95 -12.63
C THR A 479 4.37 7.92 -11.47
N GLN A 480 4.09 7.38 -10.28
CA GLN A 480 3.95 8.14 -9.05
C GLN A 480 4.89 7.58 -7.98
N LEU A 481 5.57 8.46 -7.26
CA LEU A 481 6.40 8.06 -6.12
C LEU A 481 5.54 7.57 -4.96
N VAL A 482 6.01 6.52 -4.28
CA VAL A 482 5.44 6.04 -3.03
C VAL A 482 6.18 6.72 -1.89
N THR A 483 5.52 7.70 -1.28
CA THR A 483 6.08 8.37 -0.10
C THR A 483 5.76 7.51 1.14
N ASN A 484 6.74 6.72 1.58
CA ASN A 484 6.74 6.17 2.94
C ASN A 484 6.91 7.33 3.89
N VAL A 485 5.80 7.85 4.40
CA VAL A 485 5.89 8.80 5.50
C VAL A 485 6.00 7.96 6.75
N GLY A 486 7.21 7.93 7.32
CA GLY A 486 7.65 6.96 8.32
C GLY A 486 6.64 6.70 9.44
N THR A 487 6.75 5.52 10.04
CA THR A 487 6.10 5.19 11.31
C THR A 487 6.27 6.36 12.28
N ARG A 488 5.17 7.01 12.64
CA ARG A 488 5.15 8.01 13.72
C ARG A 488 5.62 7.40 15.03
#